data_AF-A0A8E3AR33-F1
#
_entry.id   AF-A0A8E3AR33-F1
#
_cell.length_a   1.000
_cell.length_b   1.000
_cell.length_c   1.000
_cell.angle_alpha   90.00
_cell.angle_beta   90.00
_cell.angle_gamma   90.00
#
_symmetry.space_group_name_H-M   'P 1'
#
loop_
_entity.id
_entity.type
_entity.pdbx_description
1 polymer ?
#
loop_
_entity_poly.entity_id
_entity_poly.type
_entity_poly.pdbx_seq_one_letter_code
_entity_poly.pdbx_strand_id
1 'polypeptide(L)' 'MIRTIRLGSCVSVQGAFVLCRANGRIVVRVGTRLFEGLPIEAAA' A
#
# COMPACT_ATOMS: atom_id res chain seq x y z
N MET A 1 2.09 11.39 2.52
CA MET A 1 3.08 10.37 2.96
C MET A 1 3.15 9.27 1.93
N ILE A 2 4.35 8.75 1.66
CA ILE A 2 4.53 7.57 0.82
C ILE A 2 4.39 6.33 1.70
N ARG A 3 3.69 5.32 1.20
CA ARG A 3 3.53 4.01 1.84
C ARG A 3 3.82 2.91 0.84
N THR A 4 4.37 1.81 1.33
CA THR A 4 4.57 0.59 0.52
C THR A 4 3.53 -0.43 0.93
N ILE A 5 2.86 -1.00 -0.06
CA ILE A 5 1.93 -2.11 0.11
C ILE A 5 2.45 -3.38 -0.54
N ARG A 6 2.07 -4.52 0.02
CA ARG A 6 2.24 -5.83 -0.59
C ARG A 6 1.02 -6.17 -1.44
N LEU A 7 1.24 -6.44 -2.72
CA LEU A 7 0.21 -6.91 -3.66
C LEU A 7 0.19 -8.44 -3.79
N GLY A 8 1.32 -9.09 -3.57
CA GLY A 8 1.45 -10.55 -3.65
C GLY A 8 2.65 -11.08 -2.87
N SER A 9 2.90 -12.39 -2.97
CA SER A 9 4.02 -13.06 -2.29
C SER A 9 5.37 -12.38 -2.56
N CYS A 10 5.62 -11.97 -3.80
CA CYS A 10 6.89 -11.37 -4.23
C CYS A 10 6.73 -9.97 -4.85
N VAL A 11 5.57 -9.31 -4.69
CA VAL A 11 5.29 -8.01 -5.31
C VAL A 11 4.92 -6.99 -4.25
N SER A 12 5.68 -5.89 -4.21
CA SER A 12 5.42 -4.72 -3.38
C SER A 12 5.36 -3.47 -4.27
N VAL A 13 4.52 -2.51 -3.88
CA VAL A 13 4.31 -1.27 -4.62
C VAL A 13 4.33 -0.11 -3.66
N GLN A 14 5.12 0.90 -4.00
CA GLN A 14 5.23 2.14 -3.24
C GLN A 14 4.38 3.24 -3.89
N GLY A 15 3.60 3.96 -3.10
CA GLY A 15 2.73 5.01 -3.61
C GLY A 15 2.29 6.01 -2.55
N ALA A 16 1.57 7.04 -2.98
CA ALA A 16 1.00 8.04 -2.09
C ALA A 16 -0.20 7.45 -1.34
N PHE A 17 -0.18 7.52 -0.01
CA PHE A 17 -1.30 7.04 0.80
C PHE A 17 -2.58 7.83 0.49
N VAL A 18 -3.69 7.10 0.30
CA VAL A 18 -5.01 7.68 0.06
C VAL A 18 -5.93 7.46 1.27
N LEU A 19 -6.11 6.21 1.69
CA LEU A 19 -7.00 5.86 2.80
C LEU A 19 -6.67 4.47 3.38
N CYS A 20 -7.10 4.25 4.62
CA CYS A 20 -7.14 2.93 5.26
C CYS A 20 -8.53 2.31 5.10
N ARG A 21 -8.58 0.98 4.90
CA ARG A 21 -9.81 0.19 4.95
C ARG A 21 -9.93 -0.50 6.31
N ALA A 22 -11.18 -0.80 6.70
CA ALA A 22 -11.48 -1.45 7.98
C ALA A 22 -10.87 -2.86 8.12
N ASN A 23 -10.46 -3.48 7.02
CA ASN A 23 -9.80 -4.79 6.99
C ASN A 23 -8.27 -4.73 7.21
N GLY A 24 -7.73 -3.58 7.62
CA GLY A 24 -6.29 -3.39 7.84
C GLY A 24 -5.47 -3.21 6.55
N ARG A 25 -6.11 -3.21 5.38
CA ARG A 25 -5.46 -2.88 4.11
C ARG A 25 -5.45 -1.38 3.89
N ILE A 26 -4.49 -0.89 3.11
CA ILE A 26 -4.42 0.52 2.74
C ILE A 26 -4.46 0.66 1.23
N VAL A 27 -4.96 1.80 0.77
CA VAL A 27 -4.96 2.19 -0.63
C VAL A 27 -3.85 3.20 -0.86
N VAL A 28 -2.99 2.90 -1.83
CA VAL A 28 -1.96 3.82 -2.32
C VAL A 28 -2.22 4.19 -3.78
N ARG A 29 -1.84 5.40 -4.15
CA ARG A 29 -1.90 5.90 -5.53
C ARG A 29 -0.51 5.90 -6.14
N VAL A 30 -0.40 5.32 -7.34
CA VAL A 30 0.81 5.35 -8.16
C VAL A 30 0.45 5.94 -9.51
N GLY A 31 0.90 7.17 -9.76
CA GLY A 31 0.46 7.96 -10.90
C GLY A 31 -1.06 8.14 -10.89
N THR A 32 -1.74 7.57 -11.89
CA THR A 32 -3.20 7.64 -12.06
C THR A 32 -3.94 6.39 -11.55
N ARG A 33 -3.22 5.37 -11.07
CA ARG A 33 -3.80 4.10 -10.62
C ARG A 33 -3.84 4.02 -9.09
N LEU A 34 -4.88 3.39 -8.58
CA LEU A 34 -5.03 3.06 -7.16
C LEU A 34 -4.74 1.58 -6.95
N PHE A 35 -3.97 1.26 -5.93
CA PHE A 35 -3.61 -0.09 -5.55
C PHE A 35 -3.97 -0.32 -4.09
N GLU A 36 -4.59 -1.46 -3.80
CA GLU A 36 -4.96 -1.88 -2.46
C GLU A 36 -4.09 -3.06 -2.02
N GLY A 37 -3.53 -2.98 -0.82
CA GLY A 37 -2.73 -4.07 -0.29
C GLY A 37 -2.47 -3.92 1.20
N LEU A 38 -1.74 -4.90 1.74
CA LEU A 38 -1.32 -4.85 3.14
C LEU A 38 -0.13 -3.88 3.26
N PRO A 39 -0.15 -2.94 4.21
CA PRO A 39 1.01 -2.11 4.46
C PRO A 39 2.19 -3.00 4.87
N ILE A 40 3.36 -2.73 4.30
CA ILE A 40 4.60 -3.33 4.80
C ILE A 40 5.06 -2.43 5.95
N GLU A 41 4.94 -2.92 7.18
CA GLU A 41 5.59 -2.26 8.31
C GLU A 41 7.10 -2.37 8.09
N ALA A 42 7.81 -1.25 8.15
CA ALA A 42 9.26 -1.29 8.15
C ALA A 42 9.66 -2.09 9.38
N ALA A 43 10.41 -3.18 9.19
CA ALA A 43 11.03 -3.89 10.30
C ALA A 43 11.79 -2.86 11.15
N ALA A 44 11.43 -2.80 12.43
CA ALA A 44 11.98 -1.87 13.41
C ALA A 44 13.49 -2.02 13.58
#